data_AF-A0A2V8DBL1-F1
#
_entry.id   AF-A0A2V8DBL1-F1
#
_cell.length_a   1.000
_cell.length_b   1.000
_cell.length_c   1.000
_cell.angle_alpha   90.00
_cell.angle_beta   90.00
_cell.angle_gamma   90.00
#
_symmetry.space_group_name_H-M   'P 1'
#
loop_
_entity.id
_entity.type
_entity.pdbx_description
1 polymer ?
#
loop_
_entity_poly.entity_id
_entity_poly.type
_entity_poly.pdbx_seq_one_letter_code
_entity_poly.pdbx_strand_id
1 'polypeptide(L)'
;MALGALLDAGMPIDELTQALGSLALGDAHVHADRVLRAGVSATKFTVHEHAHDDVRHDHDHDRHGGGSSHRHAHRHLSEIFVLIDRSSLSPPGRARAKAMFQRLAETEAAIHQMPVDQVHLHEVGALDSIIDIVGIVFAMEWAGADRIVSSPLNVGAGMVQSAHGVFPVPAPATVRLLGDVPVYSRGGQNELVTPTGALIV
;
A
#
# COMPACT_ATOMS: atom_id res chain seq x y z
N MET A 1 9.30 1.74 4.68
CA MET A 1 7.88 1.66 5.09
C MET A 1 7.62 2.67 6.20
N ALA A 2 6.69 3.60 6.00
CA ALA A 2 6.44 4.71 6.92
C ALA A 2 5.75 4.28 8.22
N LEU A 3 4.82 3.32 8.15
CA LEU A 3 4.13 2.79 9.34
C LEU A 3 5.10 2.20 10.38
N GLY A 4 6.07 1.39 9.95
CA GLY A 4 7.08 0.84 10.86
C GLY A 4 7.89 1.91 11.58
N ALA A 5 8.18 3.04 10.92
CA ALA A 5 8.88 4.17 11.53
C ALA A 5 7.99 4.92 12.55
N LEU A 6 6.70 5.07 12.27
CA LEU A 6 5.75 5.74 13.16
C LEU A 6 5.43 4.88 14.38
N LEU A 7 5.30 3.57 14.21
CA LEU A 7 5.22 2.60 15.31
C LEU A 7 6.49 2.66 16.18
N ASP A 8 7.67 2.76 15.56
CA ASP A 8 8.94 2.94 16.28
C ASP A 8 8.99 4.25 17.07
N ALA A 9 8.37 5.31 16.52
CA ALA A 9 8.27 6.63 17.15
C ALA A 9 7.21 6.69 18.27
N GLY A 10 6.50 5.59 18.55
CA GLY A 10 5.56 5.48 19.66
C GLY A 10 4.08 5.49 19.27
N MET A 11 3.75 5.39 17.97
CA MET A 11 2.36 5.18 17.56
C MET A 11 1.84 3.85 18.11
N PRO A 12 0.72 3.83 18.85
CA PRO A 12 0.21 2.61 19.46
C PRO A 12 -0.38 1.66 18.42
N ILE A 13 0.14 0.42 18.36
CA ILE A 13 -0.32 -0.59 17.42
C ILE A 13 -1.78 -1.00 17.65
N ASP A 14 -2.23 -1.01 18.91
CA ASP A 14 -3.60 -1.41 19.25
C ASP A 14 -4.61 -0.40 18.69
N GLU A 15 -4.31 0.90 18.76
CA GLU A 15 -5.16 1.94 18.17
C GLU A 15 -5.11 1.90 16.64
N LEU A 16 -3.94 1.66 16.04
CA LEU A 16 -3.84 1.43 14.59
C LEU A 16 -4.71 0.24 14.17
N THR A 17 -4.66 -0.86 14.92
CA THR A 17 -5.45 -2.08 14.67
C THR A 17 -6.94 -1.77 14.79
N GLN A 18 -7.34 -0.98 15.80
CA GLN A 18 -8.72 -0.52 15.97
C GLN A 18 -9.17 0.41 14.83
N ALA A 19 -8.30 1.32 14.37
CA ALA A 19 -8.56 2.22 13.25
C ALA A 19 -8.77 1.45 11.95
N LEU A 20 -7.91 0.47 11.68
CA LEU A 20 -8.03 -0.46 10.56
C LEU A 20 -9.28 -1.33 10.66
N GLY A 21 -9.71 -1.69 11.88
CA GLY A 21 -10.97 -2.40 12.17
C GLY A 21 -11.17 -3.65 11.32
N SER A 22 -12.43 -4.01 11.06
CA SER A 22 -12.78 -5.07 10.10
C SER A 22 -12.52 -4.68 8.63
N LEU A 23 -12.20 -3.41 8.40
CA LEU A 23 -11.96 -2.85 7.07
C LEU A 23 -10.76 -3.52 6.39
N ALA A 24 -9.67 -3.72 7.12
CA ALA A 24 -8.45 -4.34 6.60
C ALA A 24 -8.22 -5.75 7.18
N LEU A 25 -8.69 -6.00 8.40
CA LEU A 25 -8.23 -7.15 9.17
C LEU A 25 -9.12 -8.39 9.08
N GLY A 26 -10.14 -8.43 8.20
CA GLY A 26 -11.10 -9.55 8.06
C GLY A 26 -10.62 -10.88 8.67
N ASP A 27 -9.80 -11.62 7.91
CA ASP A 27 -8.95 -12.71 8.42
C ASP A 27 -7.45 -12.33 8.37
N ALA A 28 -7.13 -11.04 8.34
CA ALA A 28 -5.75 -10.56 8.31
C ALA A 28 -5.33 -10.03 9.68
N HIS A 29 -4.09 -10.30 10.08
CA HIS A 29 -3.57 -9.81 11.35
C HIS A 29 -2.29 -9.01 11.13
N VAL A 30 -2.15 -7.93 11.91
CA VAL A 30 -0.97 -7.08 11.90
C VAL A 30 -0.24 -7.19 13.23
N HIS A 31 1.08 -7.16 13.18
CA HIS A 31 1.91 -7.10 14.37
C HIS A 31 3.19 -6.31 14.09
N ALA A 32 3.81 -5.80 15.15
CA ALA A 32 5.06 -5.07 15.09
C ALA A 32 6.05 -5.65 16.08
N ASP A 33 7.19 -6.12 15.56
CA ASP A 33 8.25 -6.69 16.38
C ASP A 33 9.50 -5.82 16.36
N ARG A 34 10.20 -5.75 17.49
CA ARG A 34 11.58 -5.23 17.52
C ARG A 34 12.51 -6.26 16.88
N VAL A 35 13.27 -5.81 15.89
CA VAL A 35 14.23 -6.64 15.15
C VAL A 35 15.61 -5.98 15.13
N LEU A 36 16.66 -6.78 14.98
CA LEU A 36 18.00 -6.30 14.66
C LEU A 36 18.28 -6.59 13.18
N ARG A 37 18.63 -5.54 12.42
CA ARG A 37 19.02 -5.64 11.02
C ARG A 37 20.40 -5.00 10.86
N ALA A 38 21.38 -5.80 10.42
CA ALA A 38 22.77 -5.37 10.32
C ALA A 38 23.30 -4.72 11.62
N GLY A 39 22.89 -5.22 12.79
CA GLY A 39 23.30 -4.70 14.11
C GLY A 39 22.53 -3.46 14.59
N VAL A 40 21.58 -2.94 13.82
CA VAL A 40 20.76 -1.78 14.19
C VAL A 40 19.34 -2.22 14.54
N SER A 41 18.80 -1.69 15.64
CA SER A 41 17.42 -1.98 16.05
C SER A 41 16.41 -1.26 15.16
N ALA A 42 15.36 -1.96 14.73
CA ALA A 42 14.27 -1.42 13.95
C ALA A 42 12.94 -2.07 14.37
N THR A 43 11.83 -1.43 14.04
CA THR A 43 10.50 -2.01 14.18
C THR A 43 10.06 -2.59 12.84
N LYS A 44 9.79 -3.90 12.82
CA LYS A 44 9.25 -4.61 11.67
C LYS A 44 7.75 -4.73 11.83
N PHE A 45 7.03 -3.93 11.06
CA PHE A 45 5.59 -4.10 10.86
C PHE A 45 5.35 -5.21 9.82
N THR A 46 4.48 -6.16 10.15
CA THR A 46 4.14 -7.27 9.26
C THR A 46 2.62 -7.40 9.18
N VAL A 47 2.13 -7.57 7.96
CA VAL A 47 0.75 -7.93 7.65
C VAL A 47 0.74 -9.41 7.29
N HIS A 48 -0.16 -10.17 7.89
CA HIS A 48 -0.40 -11.58 7.55
C HIS A 48 -1.81 -11.74 7.03
N GLU A 49 -1.93 -12.21 5.79
CA GLU A 49 -3.20 -12.61 5.18
C GLU A 49 -3.41 -14.11 5.41
N HIS A 50 -4.55 -14.52 5.97
CA HIS A 50 -4.94 -15.92 5.89
C HIS A 50 -5.38 -16.21 4.45
N ALA A 51 -4.61 -17.07 3.76
CA ALA A 51 -4.98 -17.54 2.44
C ALA A 51 -6.36 -18.19 2.51
N HIS A 52 -7.33 -17.68 1.74
CA HIS A 52 -8.54 -18.43 1.49
C HIS A 52 -8.14 -19.74 0.80
N ASP A 53 -8.38 -20.88 1.47
CA ASP A 53 -8.46 -22.18 0.81
C ASP A 53 -9.57 -22.05 -0.24
N ASP A 54 -9.20 -21.77 -1.48
CA ASP A 54 -10.09 -21.84 -2.62
C ASP A 54 -10.72 -23.24 -2.61
N VAL A 55 -12.03 -23.29 -2.37
CA VAL A 55 -12.86 -24.44 -2.71
C VAL A 55 -12.71 -24.63 -4.22
N ARG A 56 -11.84 -25.58 -4.58
CA ARG A 56 -11.52 -25.95 -5.95
C ARG A 56 -12.82 -26.40 -6.64
N HIS A 57 -13.33 -25.58 -7.56
CA HIS A 57 -14.13 -26.12 -8.65
C HIS A 57 -13.17 -26.77 -9.64
N ASP A 58 -13.23 -28.10 -9.63
CA ASP A 58 -12.47 -29.05 -10.44
C ASP A 58 -12.68 -28.79 -11.94
N HIS A 59 -11.65 -28.30 -12.63
CA HIS A 59 -11.48 -28.46 -14.07
C HIS A 59 -9.99 -28.55 -14.42
N ASP A 60 -9.74 -29.34 -15.45
CA ASP A 60 -8.58 -30.19 -15.62
C ASP A 60 -7.39 -29.53 -16.34
N HIS A 61 -6.20 -30.05 -16.04
CA HIS A 61 -4.90 -29.98 -16.73
C HIS A 61 -4.40 -28.67 -17.39
N ASP A 62 -3.37 -28.05 -16.81
CA ASP A 62 -1.99 -28.17 -17.33
C ASP A 62 -0.93 -27.62 -16.35
N ARG A 63 0.19 -28.34 -16.24
CA ARG A 63 1.32 -28.06 -15.33
C ARG A 63 2.22 -26.96 -15.92
N HIS A 64 2.69 -26.01 -15.11
CA HIS A 64 4.09 -25.54 -15.04
C HIS A 64 4.27 -24.43 -13.97
N GLY A 65 5.33 -24.53 -13.15
CA GLY A 65 5.94 -23.38 -12.46
C GLY A 65 5.53 -23.13 -11.01
N GLY A 66 6.34 -23.62 -10.07
CA GLY A 66 6.26 -23.24 -8.66
C GLY A 66 6.72 -21.80 -8.45
N GLY A 67 5.78 -20.92 -8.11
CA GLY A 67 6.00 -19.61 -7.52
C GLY A 67 4.78 -19.31 -6.66
N SER A 68 5.00 -19.00 -5.38
CA SER A 68 3.94 -18.50 -4.52
C SER A 68 3.47 -17.16 -5.10
N SER A 69 2.41 -17.19 -5.92
CA SER A 69 1.76 -15.99 -6.38
C SER A 69 0.88 -15.49 -5.24
N HIS A 70 1.30 -14.39 -4.63
CA HIS A 70 0.38 -13.55 -3.88
C HIS A 70 -0.71 -13.13 -4.89
N ARG A 71 -1.89 -13.75 -4.80
CA ARG A 71 -3.04 -13.36 -5.63
C ARG A 71 -3.49 -11.99 -5.14
N HIS A 72 -3.05 -10.94 -5.83
CA HIS A 72 -3.55 -9.60 -5.56
C HIS A 72 -5.05 -9.57 -5.79
N ALA A 73 -5.83 -9.40 -4.74
CA ALA A 73 -7.27 -9.21 -4.86
C ALA A 73 -7.53 -7.91 -5.62
N HIS A 74 -8.08 -8.03 -6.84
CA HIS A 74 -8.52 -6.86 -7.60
C HIS A 74 -9.76 -6.27 -6.91
N ARG A 75 -9.67 -5.01 -6.49
CA ARG A 75 -10.80 -4.28 -5.91
C ARG A 75 -11.13 -3.07 -6.76
N HIS A 76 -12.42 -2.79 -6.87
CA HIS A 76 -12.90 -1.53 -7.40
C HIS A 76 -12.81 -0.42 -6.35
N LEU A 77 -12.72 0.83 -6.82
CA LEU A 77 -12.67 2.00 -5.95
C LEU A 77 -13.89 2.10 -5.01
N SER A 78 -15.08 1.74 -5.50
CA SER A 78 -16.33 1.73 -4.73
C SER A 78 -16.26 0.78 -3.54
N GLU A 79 -15.68 -0.40 -3.71
CA GLU A 79 -15.49 -1.38 -2.63
C GLU A 79 -14.55 -0.83 -1.56
N ILE A 80 -13.45 -0.18 -1.99
CA ILE A 80 -12.48 0.46 -1.08
C ILE A 80 -13.14 1.59 -0.29
N PHE A 81 -14.05 2.36 -0.90
CA PHE A 81 -14.76 3.43 -0.18
C PHE A 81 -15.71 2.87 0.89
N VAL A 82 -16.44 1.79 0.59
CA VAL A 82 -17.29 1.10 1.57
C VAL A 82 -16.45 0.57 2.73
N LEU A 83 -15.28 0.03 2.39
CA LEU A 83 -14.27 -0.42 3.33
C LEU A 83 -13.80 0.74 4.25
N ILE A 84 -13.38 1.87 3.69
CA ILE A 84 -12.97 3.05 4.47
C ILE A 84 -14.10 3.58 5.36
N ASP A 85 -15.36 3.53 4.90
CA ASP A 85 -16.51 3.96 5.70
C ASP A 85 -16.77 3.10 6.94
N ARG A 86 -16.22 1.88 6.98
CA ARG A 86 -16.29 0.97 8.13
C ARG A 86 -15.08 1.07 9.06
N SER A 87 -14.05 1.85 8.71
CA SER A 87 -12.90 2.13 9.59
C SER A 87 -13.31 2.83 10.88
N SER A 88 -12.44 2.83 11.89
CA SER A 88 -12.60 3.70 13.06
C SER A 88 -11.94 5.07 12.89
N LEU A 89 -11.53 5.45 11.67
CA LEU A 89 -11.01 6.80 11.38
C LEU A 89 -12.09 7.87 11.64
N SER A 90 -11.63 9.08 11.97
CA SER A 90 -12.51 10.24 12.06
C SER A 90 -13.15 10.58 10.69
N PRO A 91 -14.25 11.36 10.63
CA PRO A 91 -14.82 11.76 9.34
C PRO A 91 -13.82 12.50 8.43
N PRO A 92 -12.99 13.45 8.93
CA PRO A 92 -11.87 14.00 8.16
C PRO A 92 -10.86 12.96 7.69
N GLY A 93 -10.51 11.97 8.52
CA GLY A 93 -9.60 10.88 8.15
C GLY A 93 -10.15 10.04 7.02
N ARG A 94 -11.41 9.61 7.11
CA ARG A 94 -12.09 8.86 6.04
C ARG A 94 -12.11 9.64 4.74
N ALA A 95 -12.41 10.94 4.79
CA ALA A 95 -12.39 11.81 3.62
C ALA A 95 -10.99 11.89 3.00
N ARG A 96 -9.94 12.02 3.82
CA ARG A 96 -8.54 12.02 3.38
C ARG A 96 -8.14 10.70 2.73
N ALA A 97 -8.45 9.57 3.36
CA ALA A 97 -8.16 8.25 2.81
C ALA A 97 -8.87 8.02 1.46
N LYS A 98 -10.15 8.38 1.35
CA LYS A 98 -10.89 8.31 0.08
C LYS A 98 -10.28 9.18 -1.00
N ALA A 99 -9.85 10.41 -0.66
CA ALA A 99 -9.19 11.30 -1.61
C ALA A 99 -7.85 10.73 -2.11
N MET A 100 -7.09 10.08 -1.24
CA MET A 100 -5.85 9.39 -1.63
C MET A 100 -6.13 8.23 -2.60
N PHE A 101 -7.13 7.39 -2.30
CA PHE A 101 -7.54 6.31 -3.20
C PHE A 101 -8.13 6.81 -4.52
N GLN A 102 -8.85 7.92 -4.52
CA GLN A 102 -9.35 8.58 -5.72
C GLN A 102 -8.19 9.01 -6.63
N ARG A 103 -7.17 9.70 -6.09
CA ARG A 103 -5.96 10.11 -6.83
C ARG A 103 -5.21 8.92 -7.41
N LEU A 104 -5.14 7.83 -6.66
CA LEU A 104 -4.50 6.61 -7.10
C LEU A 104 -5.31 5.89 -8.20
N ALA A 105 -6.63 5.83 -8.09
CA ALA A 105 -7.52 5.33 -9.14
C ALA A 105 -7.45 6.18 -10.42
N GLU A 106 -7.38 7.50 -10.32
CA GLU A 106 -7.15 8.40 -11.46
C GLU A 106 -5.80 8.17 -12.14
N THR A 107 -4.77 7.84 -11.35
CA THR A 107 -3.44 7.50 -11.85
C THR A 107 -3.49 6.22 -12.69
N GLU A 108 -4.07 5.16 -12.13
CA GLU A 108 -4.24 3.88 -12.80
C GLU A 108 -5.13 4.00 -14.06
N ALA A 109 -6.26 4.68 -13.94
CA ALA A 109 -7.20 4.88 -15.04
C ALA A 109 -6.54 5.59 -16.23
N ALA A 110 -5.67 6.56 -15.97
CA ALA A 110 -4.92 7.25 -17.01
C ALA A 110 -3.84 6.38 -17.66
N ILE A 111 -3.16 5.52 -16.90
CA ILE A 111 -2.18 4.56 -17.43
C ILE A 111 -2.89 3.54 -18.32
N HIS A 112 -4.06 3.08 -17.90
CA HIS A 112 -4.87 2.10 -18.60
C HIS A 112 -5.83 2.70 -19.65
N GLN A 113 -5.84 4.03 -19.82
CA GLN A 113 -6.69 4.75 -20.76
C GLN A 113 -8.18 4.38 -20.66
N MET A 114 -8.70 4.36 -19.43
CA MET A 114 -10.10 4.01 -19.16
C MET A 114 -10.76 4.98 -18.18
N PRO A 115 -12.09 4.99 -18.09
CA PRO A 115 -12.81 5.71 -17.05
C PRO A 115 -12.43 5.25 -15.63
N VAL A 116 -12.39 6.18 -14.67
CA VAL A 116 -11.99 5.91 -13.27
C VAL A 116 -12.94 4.92 -12.58
N ASP A 117 -14.21 4.94 -12.92
CA ASP A 117 -15.22 4.01 -12.39
C ASP A 117 -15.06 2.58 -12.91
N GLN A 118 -14.27 2.36 -13.98
CA GLN A 118 -13.99 1.06 -14.57
C GLN A 118 -12.60 0.52 -14.20
N VAL A 119 -11.79 1.30 -13.48
CA VAL A 119 -10.44 0.89 -13.12
C VAL A 119 -10.45 -0.22 -12.08
N HIS A 120 -9.58 -1.21 -12.30
CA HIS A 120 -9.29 -2.26 -11.33
C HIS A 120 -7.90 -2.00 -10.76
N LEU A 121 -7.80 -1.89 -9.45
CA LEU A 121 -6.53 -1.60 -8.78
C LEU A 121 -5.75 -2.92 -8.58
N HIS A 122 -4.83 -3.21 -9.49
CA HIS A 122 -4.14 -4.50 -9.53
C HIS A 122 -3.08 -4.65 -8.42
N GLU A 123 -2.19 -3.67 -8.27
CA GLU A 123 -1.09 -3.72 -7.30
C GLU A 123 -1.44 -2.92 -6.04
N VAL A 124 -2.25 -1.88 -6.22
CA VAL A 124 -2.57 -0.86 -5.22
C VAL A 124 -3.96 -1.01 -4.60
N GLY A 125 -4.74 -1.98 -5.08
CA GLY A 125 -6.01 -2.42 -4.47
C GLY A 125 -5.82 -3.54 -3.44
N ALA A 126 -4.60 -4.05 -3.30
CA ALA A 126 -4.24 -5.08 -2.36
C ALA A 126 -4.33 -4.57 -0.91
N LEU A 127 -4.46 -5.52 0.02
CA LEU A 127 -4.62 -5.20 1.44
C LEU A 127 -3.46 -4.36 1.99
N ASP A 128 -2.22 -4.66 1.62
CA ASP A 128 -1.04 -3.91 2.04
C ASP A 128 -1.16 -2.41 1.71
N SER A 129 -1.70 -2.06 0.54
CA SER A 129 -1.90 -0.67 0.13
C SER A 129 -3.01 0.02 0.93
N ILE A 130 -4.07 -0.71 1.28
CA ILE A 130 -5.12 -0.22 2.18
C ILE A 130 -4.55 0.06 3.57
N ILE A 131 -3.77 -0.88 4.12
CA ILE A 131 -3.15 -0.72 5.42
C ILE A 131 -2.16 0.45 5.42
N ASP A 132 -1.33 0.59 4.39
CA ASP A 132 -0.40 1.71 4.25
C ASP A 132 -1.13 3.06 4.25
N ILE A 133 -2.13 3.23 3.39
CA ILE A 133 -2.83 4.52 3.24
C ILE A 133 -3.65 4.84 4.48
N VAL A 134 -4.48 3.91 4.95
CA VAL A 134 -5.35 4.10 6.11
C VAL A 134 -4.52 4.29 7.37
N GLY A 135 -3.46 3.50 7.53
CA GLY A 135 -2.56 3.60 8.67
C GLY A 135 -1.80 4.93 8.72
N ILE A 136 -1.41 5.48 7.56
CA ILE A 136 -0.76 6.80 7.52
C ILE A 136 -1.75 7.92 7.83
N VAL A 137 -2.99 7.82 7.33
CA VAL A 137 -4.05 8.75 7.71
C VAL A 137 -4.31 8.70 9.22
N PHE A 138 -4.40 7.51 9.80
CA PHE A 138 -4.51 7.34 11.25
C PHE A 138 -3.32 7.98 11.97
N ALA A 139 -2.09 7.76 11.49
CA ALA A 139 -0.90 8.32 12.10
C ALA A 139 -0.88 9.85 12.07
N MET A 140 -1.42 10.47 11.02
CA MET A 140 -1.61 11.92 10.97
C MET A 140 -2.58 12.41 12.05
N GLU A 141 -3.69 11.70 12.27
CA GLU A 141 -4.65 12.03 13.32
C GLU A 141 -4.03 11.87 14.71
N TRP A 142 -3.35 10.75 14.96
CA TRP A 142 -2.64 10.47 16.19
C TRP A 142 -1.57 11.52 16.51
N ALA A 143 -0.80 11.94 15.51
CA ALA A 143 0.23 12.97 15.67
C ALA A 143 -0.33 14.41 15.73
N GLY A 144 -1.63 14.61 15.45
CA GLY A 144 -2.21 15.95 15.28
C GLY A 144 -1.58 16.72 14.12
N ALA A 145 -1.18 16.02 13.05
CA ALA A 145 -0.44 16.58 11.93
C ALA A 145 -1.36 16.91 10.75
N ASP A 146 -1.31 18.15 10.27
CA ASP A 146 -2.08 18.58 9.09
C ASP A 146 -1.39 18.22 7.77
N ARG A 147 -0.07 18.08 7.79
CA ARG A 147 0.79 17.98 6.60
C ARG A 147 1.93 16.99 6.78
N ILE A 148 2.27 16.33 5.69
CA ILE A 148 3.48 15.54 5.54
C ILE A 148 4.45 16.35 4.68
N VAL A 149 5.73 16.36 5.05
CA VAL A 149 6.80 17.02 4.31
C VAL A 149 7.97 16.06 4.16
N SER A 150 8.63 16.10 3.01
CA SER A 150 9.79 15.26 2.73
C SER A 150 10.89 16.07 2.03
N SER A 151 12.14 15.67 2.28
CA SER A 151 13.25 16.00 1.38
C SER A 151 13.05 15.34 0.01
N PRO A 152 13.88 15.64 -1.01
CA PRO A 152 13.84 14.88 -2.26
C PRO A 152 13.86 13.37 -2.02
N LEU A 153 13.09 12.62 -2.80
CA LEU A 153 12.92 11.18 -2.61
C LEU A 153 13.96 10.38 -3.41
N ASN A 154 14.57 9.39 -2.77
CA ASN A 154 15.39 8.42 -3.48
C ASN A 154 14.50 7.36 -4.11
N VAL A 155 14.31 7.39 -5.43
CA VAL A 155 13.43 6.42 -6.11
C VAL A 155 14.05 5.02 -6.22
N GLY A 156 15.36 4.90 -6.00
CA GLY A 156 16.10 3.67 -6.23
C GLY A 156 16.52 3.53 -7.70
N ALA A 157 16.77 2.31 -8.15
CA ALA A 157 17.23 2.02 -9.51
C ALA A 157 16.89 0.57 -9.92
N GLY A 158 17.07 0.26 -11.21
CA GLY A 158 16.94 -1.10 -11.73
C GLY A 158 15.57 -1.39 -12.33
N MET A 159 15.15 -2.65 -12.20
CA MET A 159 13.90 -3.15 -12.77
C MET A 159 13.02 -3.76 -11.66
N VAL A 160 11.71 -3.61 -11.77
CA VAL A 160 10.71 -4.22 -10.88
C VAL A 160 9.77 -5.11 -11.68
N GLN A 161 9.42 -6.27 -11.11
CA GLN A 161 8.43 -7.19 -11.65
C GLN A 161 7.04 -6.78 -11.17
N SER A 162 6.11 -6.69 -12.10
CA SER A 162 4.73 -6.25 -11.93
C SER A 162 3.78 -7.26 -12.59
N ALA A 163 2.48 -7.15 -12.29
CA ALA A 163 1.44 -7.90 -13.01
C ALA A 163 1.42 -7.58 -14.52
N HIS A 164 1.98 -6.43 -14.90
CA HIS A 164 2.03 -5.91 -16.27
C HIS A 164 3.41 -6.12 -16.92
N GLY A 165 4.29 -6.91 -16.32
CA GLY A 165 5.62 -7.23 -16.84
C GLY A 165 6.75 -6.60 -16.04
N VAL A 166 7.88 -6.35 -16.70
CA VAL A 166 9.08 -5.77 -16.07
C VAL A 166 9.20 -4.31 -16.45
N PHE A 167 9.29 -3.42 -15.46
CA PHE A 167 9.43 -1.98 -15.66
C PHE A 167 10.72 -1.43 -15.04
N PRO A 168 11.27 -0.33 -15.58
CA PRO A 168 12.30 0.42 -14.88
C PRO A 168 11.76 0.98 -13.57
N VAL A 169 12.64 1.13 -12.58
CA VAL A 169 12.35 1.88 -11.36
C VAL A 169 12.63 3.36 -11.60
N PRO A 170 11.69 4.27 -11.27
CA PRO A 170 10.35 4.01 -10.71
C PRO A 170 9.33 3.52 -11.75
N ALA A 171 8.42 2.65 -11.31
CA ALA A 171 7.35 2.11 -12.15
C ALA A 171 6.34 3.20 -12.60
N PRO A 172 5.52 2.95 -13.64
CA PRO A 172 4.64 3.96 -14.24
C PRO A 172 3.70 4.68 -13.26
N ALA A 173 3.05 3.95 -12.35
CA ALA A 173 2.18 4.53 -11.33
C ALA A 173 2.94 5.47 -10.39
N THR A 174 4.11 5.06 -9.93
CA THR A 174 5.02 5.87 -9.09
C THR A 174 5.44 7.15 -9.81
N VAL A 175 5.88 7.05 -11.08
CA VAL A 175 6.28 8.22 -11.89
C VAL A 175 5.14 9.23 -11.98
N ARG A 176 3.93 8.76 -12.29
CA ARG A 176 2.76 9.62 -12.47
C ARG A 176 2.31 10.26 -11.16
N LEU A 177 2.37 9.54 -10.03
CA LEU A 177 2.02 10.08 -8.72
C LEU A 177 3.00 11.15 -8.26
N LEU A 178 4.30 10.96 -8.51
CA LEU A 178 5.35 11.90 -8.12
C LEU A 178 5.25 13.24 -8.88
N GLY A 179 4.95 13.23 -10.18
CA GLY A 179 4.88 14.46 -10.97
C GLY A 179 6.16 15.30 -10.83
N ASP A 180 6.04 16.52 -10.28
CA ASP A 180 7.14 17.46 -10.08
C ASP A 180 7.87 17.32 -8.72
N VAL A 181 7.53 16.30 -7.91
CA VAL A 181 8.20 16.05 -6.64
C VAL A 181 9.71 15.87 -6.88
N PRO A 182 10.59 16.59 -6.16
CA PRO A 182 12.03 16.42 -6.31
C PRO A 182 12.46 14.98 -5.99
N VAL A 183 13.19 14.36 -6.92
CA VAL A 183 13.71 13.00 -6.77
C VAL A 183 15.18 12.89 -7.12
N TYR A 184 15.83 11.85 -6.60
CA TYR A 184 17.15 11.42 -7.02
C TYR A 184 17.22 9.89 -7.07
N SER A 185 18.27 9.36 -7.67
CA SER A 185 18.55 7.92 -7.71
C SER A 185 19.94 7.65 -7.18
N ARG A 186 20.04 6.84 -6.12
CA ARG A 186 21.32 6.42 -5.53
C ARG A 186 21.16 5.10 -4.78
N GLY A 187 22.18 4.24 -4.82
CA GLY A 187 22.20 2.99 -4.04
C GLY A 187 22.07 1.75 -4.90
N GLY A 188 21.46 0.70 -4.34
CA GLY A 188 21.28 -0.60 -4.98
C GLY A 188 20.24 -0.61 -6.11
N GLN A 189 20.16 -1.74 -6.81
CA GLN A 189 19.19 -2.02 -7.87
C GLN A 189 17.88 -2.54 -7.25
N ASN A 190 17.14 -1.64 -6.60
CA ASN A 190 15.84 -1.96 -6.00
C ASN A 190 14.92 -0.74 -6.00
N GLU A 191 13.61 -0.99 -5.97
CA GLU A 191 12.60 0.04 -5.76
C GLU A 191 12.65 0.53 -4.31
N LEU A 192 12.74 1.85 -4.14
CA LEU A 192 12.75 2.51 -2.83
C LEU A 192 11.52 3.38 -2.58
N VAL A 193 10.83 3.79 -3.65
CA VAL A 193 9.56 4.50 -3.59
C VAL A 193 8.53 3.68 -4.36
N THR A 194 7.55 3.15 -3.64
CA THR A 194 6.38 2.46 -4.20
C THR A 194 5.30 3.49 -4.57
N PRO A 195 4.26 3.09 -5.33
CA PRO A 195 3.11 3.97 -5.58
C PRO A 195 2.47 4.51 -4.30
N THR A 196 2.33 3.69 -3.25
CA THR A 196 1.80 4.13 -1.95
C THR A 196 2.69 5.17 -1.27
N GLY A 197 4.02 4.99 -1.32
CA GLY A 197 4.98 5.98 -0.82
C GLY A 197 4.92 7.31 -1.57
N ALA A 198 4.80 7.27 -2.90
CA ALA A 198 4.64 8.46 -3.74
C ALA A 198 3.30 9.19 -3.51
N LEU A 199 2.24 8.46 -3.18
CA LEU A 199 0.92 9.03 -2.93
C LEU A 199 0.86 9.86 -1.64
N ILE A 200 1.65 9.48 -0.64
CA ILE A 200 1.68 10.09 0.70
C ILE A 200 2.33 11.48 0.70
N VAL A 201 3.24 11.74 -0.23
CA VAL A 201 4.01 12.99 -0.33
C VAL A 201 3.40 14.04 -1.26
#